data_AF-A0A2N1KTW4-F1
#
_entry.id   AF-A0A2N1KTW4-F1
#
_cell.length_a   1.000
_cell.length_b   1.000
_cell.length_c   1.000
_cell.angle_alpha   90.00
_cell.angle_beta   90.00
_cell.angle_gamma   90.00
#
_symmetry.space_group_name_H-M   'P 1'
#
loop_
_entity.id
_entity.type
_entity.pdbx_description
1 polymer ?
#
loop_
_entity_poly.entity_id
_entity_poly.type
_entity_poly.pdbx_seq_one_letter_code
_entity_poly.pdbx_strand_id
1 'polypeptide(L)' 'MDFFKEDDIKKFISTPSFDEKVLLNKDTRYPKISVITPSYNQADFLEKTILSILNQNYPNLELLSWMGDQPIIVLR' A
#
# COMPACT_ATOMS: atom_id res chain seq x y z
N MET A 1 -2.53 17.69 20.13
CA MET A 1 -2.51 17.13 18.76
C MET A 1 -1.40 16.11 18.79
N ASP A 2 -1.74 14.85 19.01
CA ASP A 2 -0.73 13.81 19.22
C ASP A 2 -0.07 13.50 17.88
N PHE A 3 1.18 13.97 17.74
CA PHE A 3 2.03 13.60 16.62
C PHE A 3 2.42 12.13 16.79
N PHE A 4 2.36 11.36 15.71
CA PHE A 4 2.85 9.98 15.67
C PHE A 4 4.29 9.92 16.18
N LYS A 5 4.61 8.98 17.08
CA LYS A 5 6.00 8.75 17.51
C LYS A 5 6.74 7.99 16.42
N GLU A 6 8.05 8.14 16.37
CA GLU A 6 8.91 7.46 15.39
C GLU A 6 8.73 5.94 15.42
N ASP A 7 8.59 5.37 16.62
CA ASP A 7 8.38 3.93 16.81
C ASP A 7 7.04 3.45 16.23
N ASP A 8 5.99 4.28 16.30
CA ASP A 8 4.68 3.97 15.74
C ASP A 8 4.75 3.89 14.22
N ILE A 9 5.47 4.84 13.59
CA ILE A 9 5.68 4.86 12.13
C ILE A 9 6.51 3.65 11.71
N LYS A 10 7.62 3.37 12.41
CA LYS A 10 8.48 2.21 12.12
C LYS A 10 7.70 0.91 12.21
N LYS A 11 6.88 0.74 13.25
CA LYS A 11 6.02 -0.43 13.41
C LYS A 11 5.04 -0.56 12.24
N PHE A 12 4.40 0.55 11.86
CA PHE A 12 3.44 0.59 10.76
C PHE A 12 4.04 0.21 9.41
N ILE A 13 5.30 0.57 9.11
CA ILE A 13 5.94 0.25 7.82
C ILE A 13 6.78 -1.03 7.84
N SER A 14 6.84 -1.75 8.96
CA SER A 14 7.64 -2.98 9.11
C SER A 14 6.81 -4.22 9.38
N THR A 15 5.54 -4.06 9.76
CA THR A 15 4.66 -5.18 10.09
C THR A 15 3.37 -5.14 9.27
N PRO A 16 2.92 -6.26 8.70
CA PRO A 16 1.60 -6.36 8.09
C PRO A 16 0.51 -6.19 9.16
N SER A 17 -0.40 -5.24 8.94
CA SER A 17 -1.51 -4.90 9.83
C SER A 17 -2.85 -4.81 9.09
N PHE A 18 -2.90 -5.20 7.83
CA PHE A 18 -4.11 -5.22 7.00
C PHE A 18 -4.89 -6.52 7.13
N ASP A 19 -6.18 -6.49 6.81
CA ASP A 19 -7.02 -7.69 6.69
C ASP A 19 -7.15 -8.06 5.22
N GLU A 20 -6.63 -9.24 4.86
CA GLU A 20 -6.71 -9.78 3.50
C GLU A 20 -8.16 -9.86 2.99
N LYS A 21 -9.14 -10.16 3.85
CA LYS A 21 -10.55 -10.24 3.45
C LYS A 21 -11.08 -8.88 3.02
N VAL A 22 -10.65 -7.81 3.69
CA VAL A 22 -11.06 -6.44 3.35
C VAL A 22 -10.51 -6.07 1.98
N LEU A 23 -9.24 -6.35 1.73
CA LEU A 23 -8.58 -6.08 0.44
C LEU A 23 -9.18 -6.89 -0.71
N LEU A 24 -9.56 -8.15 -0.45
CA LEU A 24 -10.13 -9.05 -1.45
C LEU A 24 -11.61 -8.75 -1.77
N ASN A 25 -12.37 -8.20 -0.81
CA ASN A 25 -13.80 -7.95 -0.96
C ASN A 25 -14.13 -6.84 -1.98
N LYS A 26 -13.22 -5.89 -2.22
CA LYS A 26 -13.40 -4.79 -3.21
C LYS A 26 -14.75 -4.10 -3.07
N ASP A 27 -15.03 -3.60 -1.87
CA ASP A 27 -16.34 -3.06 -1.52
C ASP A 27 -16.68 -1.83 -2.38
N THR A 28 -17.55 -2.02 -3.37
CA THR A 28 -17.97 -0.99 -4.33
C THR A 28 -18.78 0.15 -3.72
N ARG A 29 -19.18 0.04 -2.45
CA ARG A 29 -19.79 1.15 -1.69
C ARG A 29 -18.77 2.26 -1.39
N TYR A 30 -17.48 1.95 -1.43
CA TYR A 30 -16.39 2.91 -1.28
C TYR A 30 -15.88 3.34 -2.66
N PRO A 31 -15.46 4.61 -2.84
CA PRO A 31 -14.88 5.04 -4.09
C PRO A 31 -13.63 4.22 -4.41
N LYS A 32 -13.42 3.86 -5.68
CA LYS A 32 -12.21 3.14 -6.07
C LYS A 32 -11.01 4.09 -5.95
N ILE A 33 -10.01 3.70 -5.17
CA ILE A 33 -8.75 4.42 -5.06
C ILE A 33 -7.68 3.62 -5.79
N SER A 34 -7.10 4.21 -6.83
CA SER A 34 -5.96 3.62 -7.55
C SER A 34 -4.68 4.35 -7.14
N VAL A 35 -3.74 3.63 -6.53
CA VAL A 35 -2.43 4.16 -6.14
C VAL A 35 -1.40 3.67 -7.16
N ILE A 36 -0.69 4.61 -7.77
CA ILE A 36 0.40 4.32 -8.71
C ILE A 36 1.71 4.73 -8.05
N THR A 37 2.61 3.77 -7.87
CA THR A 37 3.94 3.98 -7.30
C THR A 37 5.00 3.85 -8.40
N PRO A 38 5.42 4.95 -9.04
CA PRO A 38 6.58 4.91 -9.92
C PRO A 38 7.85 4.74 -9.08
N SER A 39 8.62 3.72 -9.37
CA SER A 39 9.91 3.44 -8.76
C SER A 39 10.96 3.13 -9.83
N TYR A 40 12.17 3.64 -9.66
CA TYR A 40 13.28 3.36 -10.57
C TYR A 40 14.47 2.92 -9.73
N ASN A 41 14.83 1.64 -9.82
CA ASN A 41 15.95 1.03 -9.10
C ASN A 41 15.90 1.25 -7.56
N GLN A 42 14.70 1.31 -6.97
CA GLN A 42 14.46 1.53 -5.53
C GLN A 42 13.71 0.35 -4.89
N ALA A 43 14.20 -0.88 -5.12
CA ALA A 43 13.58 -2.10 -4.61
C ALA A 43 13.43 -2.08 -3.07
N ASP A 44 14.44 -1.55 -2.35
CA ASP A 44 14.49 -1.52 -0.88
C ASP A 44 13.40 -0.66 -0.23
N PHE A 45 12.85 0.31 -0.96
CA PHE A 45 11.76 1.18 -0.48
C PHE A 45 10.39 0.70 -0.94
N LEU A 46 10.34 -0.05 -2.04
CA LEU A 46 9.09 -0.49 -2.65
C LEU A 46 8.28 -1.36 -1.68
N GLU A 47 8.93 -2.27 -0.95
CA GLU A 47 8.25 -3.12 0.03
C GLU A 47 7.58 -2.29 1.13
N LYS A 48 8.31 -1.32 1.72
CA LYS A 48 7.77 -0.44 2.77
C LYS A 48 6.62 0.42 2.26
N THR A 49 6.72 0.91 1.03
CA THR A 49 5.66 1.69 0.40
C THR A 49 4.42 0.84 0.16
N ILE A 50 4.57 -0.35 -0.43
CA ILE A 50 3.45 -1.29 -0.63
C ILE A 50 2.81 -1.62 0.73
N LEU A 51 3.62 -1.99 1.73
CA LEU A 51 3.12 -2.34 3.05
C LEU A 51 2.36 -1.18 3.70
N SER A 52 2.86 0.05 3.59
CA SER A 52 2.17 1.24 4.11
C SER A 52 0.82 1.50 3.45
N ILE A 53 0.69 1.18 2.16
CA ILE A 53 -0.55 1.33 1.39
C ILE A 53 -1.55 0.25 1.81
N LEU A 54 -1.10 -1.00 1.89
CA LEU A 54 -1.96 -2.12 2.32
C LEU A 54 -2.44 -1.93 3.75
N ASN A 55 -1.57 -1.46 4.66
CA ASN A 55 -1.90 -1.23 6.06
C ASN A 55 -2.94 -0.11 6.28
N GLN A 56 -3.29 0.68 5.27
CA GLN A 56 -4.46 1.56 5.33
C GLN A 56 -5.78 0.77 5.37
N ASN A 57 -5.74 -0.51 4.98
CA ASN A 57 -6.87 -1.45 4.97
C ASN A 57 -8.08 -0.90 4.20
N TYR A 58 -7.82 -0.23 3.07
CA TYR A 58 -8.88 0.38 2.25
C TYR A 58 -9.58 -0.68 1.40
N PRO A 59 -10.92 -0.80 1.48
CA PRO A 59 -11.65 -1.94 0.94
C PRO A 59 -11.81 -1.92 -0.59
N ASN A 60 -11.53 -0.81 -1.29
CA ASN A 60 -11.65 -0.70 -2.75
C ASN A 60 -10.38 -0.08 -3.36
N LEU A 61 -9.26 -0.76 -3.12
CA LEU A 61 -7.93 -0.32 -3.52
C LEU A 61 -7.46 -1.04 -4.79
N GLU A 62 -6.85 -0.30 -5.71
CA GLU A 62 -6.06 -0.82 -6.83
C GLU A 62 -4.62 -0.31 -6.68
N LEU A 63 -3.63 -1.20 -6.72
CA LEU A 63 -2.23 -0.85 -6.53
C LEU A 63 -1.40 -1.26 -7.76
N LEU A 64 -0.79 -0.25 -8.38
CA LEU A 64 0.07 -0.40 -9.55
C LEU A 64 1.47 0.10 -9.18
N SER A 65 2.48 -0.75 -9.33
CA SER A 65 3.88 -0.35 -9.22
C SER A 65 4.46 -0.22 -10.62
N TRP A 66 5.18 0.85 -10.90
CA TRP A 66 5.92 0.97 -12.15
C TRP A 66 7.40 0.83 -11.83
N MET A 67 8.08 -0.15 -12.42
CA MET A 67 9.52 -0.31 -12.31
C MET A 67 10.14 0.02 -13.66
N GLY A 68 10.71 1.23 -13.79
CA GLY A 68 11.43 1.68 -14.98
C GLY A 68 10.74 1.40 -16.31
N ASP A 69 11.04 0.25 -16.91
CA ASP A 69 10.59 -0.21 -18.21
C ASP A 69 9.30 -1.05 -18.20
N GLN A 70 8.81 -1.54 -17.06
CA GLN A 70 7.58 -2.36 -16.99
C GLN A 70 6.66 -2.00 -15.81
N PRO A 71 5.33 -1.94 -16.04
CA PRO A 71 4.37 -1.91 -14.95
C PRO A 71 4.23 -3.28 -14.29
N ILE A 72 4.40 -3.33 -12.97
CA ILE A 72 4.07 -4.47 -12.13
C ILE A 72 2.71 -4.18 -11.48
N ILE A 73 1.69 -4.91 -11.91
CA ILE A 73 0.38 -4.88 -11.25
C ILE A 73 0.50 -5.69 -9.96
N VAL A 74 0.34 -5.04 -8.81
CA VAL A 74 0.49 -5.69 -7.51
C VAL A 74 -0.85 -6.18 -7.01
N LEU A 75 -1.90 -5.36 -7.11
CA LEU A 75 -3.27 -5.73 -6.73
C LEU A 75 -4.27 -5.06 -7.67
N ARG A 76 -5.17 -5.88 -8.22
CA ARG A 76 -6.29 -5.43 -9.06
C ARG A 76 -7.55 -6.13 -8.64
#